data_AF-A0A060UKY8-F1
#
_entry.id   AF-A0A060UKY8-F1
#
_cell.length_a   1.000
_cell.length_b   1.000
_cell.length_c   1.000
_cell.angle_alpha   90.00
_cell.angle_beta   90.00
_cell.angle_gamma   90.00
#
_symmetry.space_group_name_H-M   'P 1'
#
loop_
_entity.id
_entity.type
_entity.pdbx_description
1 polymer ?
#
loop_
_entity_poly.entity_id
_entity_poly.type
_entity_poly.pdbx_seq_one_letter_code
_entity_poly.pdbx_strand_id
1 'polypeptide(L)'
;MLSPHTTHLAAKKPTGIMIIGDEQGAPQVLGRKRVSYTCDVHEIFRESESCHLLYEQFTTKFGGIMEVLFELPDFHVFCLRPISGRYIAGFGKAYTLKGDSIAPMGPNDIRKTAGS
;
A
#
# COMPACT_ATOMS: atom_id res chain seq x y z
N MET A 1 -20.43 -2.87 6.81
CA MET A 1 -19.21 -2.58 6.04
C MET A 1 -19.51 -2.82 4.56
N LEU A 2 -19.44 -1.77 3.74
CA LEU A 2 -19.82 -1.81 2.32
C LEU A 2 -18.78 -2.47 1.40
N SER A 3 -17.50 -2.46 1.80
CA SER A 3 -16.41 -3.05 1.01
C SER A 3 -15.89 -4.34 1.63
N PRO A 4 -15.72 -5.44 0.85
CA PRO A 4 -15.12 -6.68 1.34
C PRO A 4 -13.71 -6.50 1.92
N HIS A 5 -12.92 -5.55 1.40
CA HIS A 5 -11.56 -5.34 1.90
C HIS A 5 -11.54 -4.80 3.33
N THR A 6 -12.60 -4.12 3.79
CA THR A 6 -12.64 -3.55 5.14
C THR A 6 -12.61 -4.66 6.19
N THR A 7 -13.40 -5.72 5.99
CA THR A 7 -13.41 -6.88 6.90
C THR A 7 -12.06 -7.61 6.88
N HIS A 8 -11.42 -7.73 5.71
CA HIS A 8 -10.09 -8.34 5.62
C HIS A 8 -9.02 -7.52 6.36
N LEU A 9 -9.05 -6.20 6.25
CA LEU A 9 -8.12 -5.31 6.97
C LEU A 9 -8.41 -5.28 8.48
N ALA A 10 -9.68 -5.27 8.88
CA ALA A 10 -10.10 -5.32 10.28
C ALA A 10 -9.68 -6.63 10.98
N ALA A 11 -9.46 -7.72 10.23
CA ALA A 11 -8.88 -8.95 10.75
C ALA A 11 -7.39 -8.82 11.11
N LYS A 12 -6.75 -7.67 10.82
CA LYS A 12 -5.35 -7.34 11.16
C LYS A 12 -4.33 -8.38 10.72
N LYS A 13 -4.61 -9.07 9.61
CA LYS A 13 -3.69 -10.03 8.98
C LYS A 13 -2.75 -9.29 8.03
N PRO A 14 -1.50 -9.77 7.83
CA PRO A 14 -0.62 -9.21 6.82
C PRO A 14 -1.29 -9.15 5.45
N THR A 15 -1.22 -8.00 4.80
CA THR A 15 -1.91 -7.74 3.52
C THR A 15 -0.94 -7.27 2.45
N GLY A 16 -1.24 -7.64 1.20
CA GLY A 16 -0.49 -7.18 0.04
C GLY A 16 -1.06 -5.87 -0.49
N ILE A 17 -0.21 -4.87 -0.71
CA ILE A 17 -0.57 -3.66 -1.46
C ILE A 17 0.30 -3.50 -2.69
N MET A 18 -0.22 -2.80 -3.69
CA MET A 18 0.52 -2.43 -4.89
C MET A 18 0.26 -0.97 -5.23
N ILE A 19 1.34 -0.22 -5.43
CA ILE A 19 1.31 1.10 -6.04
C ILE A 19 1.91 0.95 -7.43
N ILE A 20 1.16 1.34 -8.44
CA ILE A 20 1.52 1.14 -9.85
C ILE A 20 1.38 2.46 -10.60
N GLY A 21 2.39 2.79 -11.40
CA GLY A 21 2.35 3.98 -12.26
C GLY A 21 1.22 3.89 -13.27
N ASP A 22 0.68 5.04 -13.69
CA ASP A 22 -0.40 5.10 -14.65
C ASP A 22 -0.07 4.38 -15.96
N GLU A 23 -1.07 3.76 -16.57
CA GLU A 23 -0.94 3.00 -17.80
C GLU A 23 -0.66 3.90 -19.00
N GLN A 24 -1.35 5.06 -19.09
CA GLN A 24 -1.18 5.99 -20.20
C GLN A 24 0.23 6.60 -20.25
N GLY A 25 0.84 6.81 -19.08
CA GLY A 25 2.21 7.32 -18.96
C GLY A 25 3.31 6.25 -19.10
N ALA A 26 2.94 4.98 -19.28
CA ALA A 26 3.92 3.90 -19.33
C ALA A 26 4.46 3.68 -20.76
N PRO A 27 5.79 3.55 -20.94
CA PRO A 27 6.36 3.22 -22.25
C PRO A 27 5.90 1.85 -22.79
N GLN A 28 5.51 0.94 -21.89
CA GLN A 28 4.97 -0.37 -22.21
C GLN A 28 4.05 -0.84 -21.08
N VAL A 29 2.85 -1.31 -21.41
CA VAL A 29 1.81 -1.72 -20.45
C VAL A 29 2.31 -2.81 -19.51
N LEU A 30 3.08 -3.77 -20.03
CA LEU A 30 3.66 -4.86 -19.23
C LEU A 30 4.85 -4.44 -18.38
N GLY A 31 5.46 -3.29 -18.68
CA GLY A 31 6.66 -2.76 -18.03
C GLY A 31 6.40 -1.64 -17.04
N ARG A 32 5.14 -1.45 -16.61
CA ARG A 32 4.75 -0.39 -15.67
C ARG A 32 5.58 -0.45 -14.40
N LYS A 33 6.14 0.69 -14.02
CA LYS A 33 6.80 0.85 -12.72
C LYS A 33 5.79 0.53 -11.63
N ARG A 34 6.16 -0.37 -10.73
CA ARG A 34 5.30 -0.77 -9.63
C ARG A 34 6.11 -1.14 -8.41
N VAL A 35 5.54 -0.88 -7.25
CA VAL A 35 6.03 -1.41 -5.99
C VAL A 35 4.91 -2.19 -5.32
N SER A 36 5.25 -3.37 -4.80
CA SER A 36 4.35 -4.20 -4.01
C SER A 36 4.94 -4.39 -2.62
N TYR A 37 4.12 -4.29 -1.58
CA TYR A 37 4.52 -4.53 -0.20
C TYR A 37 3.62 -5.59 0.45
N THR A 38 4.21 -6.40 1.31
CA THR A 38 3.47 -7.06 2.39
C THR A 38 3.51 -6.13 3.59
N CYS A 39 2.35 -5.78 4.14
CA CYS A 39 2.22 -4.84 5.24
C CYS A 39 1.52 -5.48 6.44
N ASP A 40 1.95 -5.09 7.64
CA ASP A 40 1.11 -5.21 8.84
C ASP A 40 0.00 -4.16 8.78
N VAL A 41 -1.16 -4.51 9.33
CA VAL A 41 -2.36 -3.67 9.31
C VAL A 41 -2.72 -3.28 10.74
N HIS A 42 -2.82 -1.98 10.97
CA HIS A 42 -3.27 -1.41 12.24
C HIS A 42 -4.43 -0.47 12.00
N GLU A 43 -5.54 -0.69 12.68
CA GLU A 43 -6.65 0.27 12.67
C GLU A 43 -6.29 1.50 13.51
N ILE A 44 -6.59 2.68 12.98
CA ILE A 44 -6.41 3.95 13.68
C ILE A 44 -7.77 4.36 14.25
N PHE A 45 -7.84 4.45 15.58
CA PHE A 45 -9.07 4.85 16.27
C PHE A 45 -9.43 6.29 15.96
N ARG A 46 -10.71 6.55 15.76
CA ARG A 46 -11.20 7.85 15.27
C ARG A 46 -10.94 8.99 16.25
N GLU A 47 -10.99 8.68 17.54
CA GLU A 47 -10.75 9.61 18.65
C GLU A 47 -9.25 9.83 18.93
N SER A 48 -8.36 9.16 18.21
CA SER A 48 -6.91 9.34 18.39
C SER A 48 -6.41 10.62 17.73
N GLU A 49 -5.39 11.23 18.34
CA GLU A 49 -4.68 12.38 17.78
C GLU A 49 -4.11 12.08 16.38
N SER A 50 -3.62 10.86 16.16
CA SER A 50 -3.13 10.42 14.85
C SER A 50 -4.21 10.46 13.78
N CYS A 51 -5.45 10.10 14.11
CA CYS A 51 -6.57 10.18 13.19
C CYS A 51 -6.90 11.64 12.82
N HIS A 52 -6.87 12.53 13.81
CA HIS A 52 -7.11 13.96 13.59
C HIS A 52 -6.04 14.59 12.68
N LEU A 53 -4.75 14.31 12.92
CA LEU A 53 -3.67 14.79 12.05
C LEU A 53 -3.79 14.25 10.62
N LEU A 54 -4.17 12.98 10.46
CA LEU A 54 -4.42 12.40 9.14
C LEU A 54 -5.59 13.08 8.46
N TYR A 55 -6.68 13.36 9.17
CA TYR A 55 -7.83 14.08 8.63
C TYR A 55 -7.40 15.44 8.05
N GLU A 56 -6.65 16.26 8.79
CA GLU A 56 -6.19 17.57 8.29
C GLU A 56 -5.32 17.44 7.02
N GLN A 57 -4.37 16.49 7.02
CA GLN A 57 -3.47 16.27 5.88
C GLN A 57 -4.22 15.76 4.64
N PHE A 58 -5.15 14.84 4.84
CA PHE A 58 -5.95 14.29 3.75
C PHE A 58 -6.95 15.32 3.22
N THR A 59 -7.62 16.07 4.08
CA THR A 59 -8.52 17.17 3.66
C THR A 59 -7.77 18.23 2.89
N THR A 60 -6.56 18.61 3.32
CA THR A 60 -5.69 19.52 2.55
C THR A 60 -5.37 18.98 1.15
N LYS A 61 -5.15 17.66 1.02
CA LYS A 61 -4.74 17.02 -0.24
C LYS A 61 -5.89 16.70 -1.18
N PHE A 62 -7.03 16.26 -0.65
CA PHE A 62 -8.15 15.70 -1.40
C PHE A 62 -9.42 16.55 -1.35
N GLY A 63 -9.44 17.58 -0.50
CA GLY A 63 -10.55 18.53 -0.38
C GLY A 63 -11.79 17.97 0.31
N GLY A 64 -12.94 18.59 0.06
CA GLY A 64 -14.20 18.38 0.78
C GLY A 64 -14.76 16.95 0.75
N ILE A 65 -14.28 16.08 -0.16
CA ILE A 65 -14.66 14.66 -0.12
C ILE A 65 -14.20 13.98 1.18
N MET A 66 -13.07 14.40 1.76
CA MET A 66 -12.58 13.83 3.01
C MET A 66 -13.47 14.21 4.19
N GLU A 67 -14.08 15.41 4.17
CA GLU A 67 -15.05 15.83 5.19
C GLU A 67 -16.23 14.84 5.21
N VAL A 68 -16.82 14.58 4.04
CA VAL A 68 -17.92 13.62 3.88
C VAL A 68 -17.50 12.21 4.30
N LEU A 69 -16.35 11.72 3.83
CA LEU A 69 -15.89 10.37 4.16
C LEU A 69 -15.65 10.19 5.66
N PHE A 70 -15.08 11.20 6.33
CA PHE A 70 -14.85 11.12 7.76
C PHE A 70 -16.14 11.22 8.56
N GLU A 71 -17.20 11.89 8.09
CA GLU A 71 -18.51 11.89 8.78
C GLU A 71 -19.19 10.52 8.80
N LEU A 72 -18.89 9.65 7.83
CA LEU A 72 -19.44 8.30 7.76
C LEU A 72 -18.93 7.43 8.92
N PRO A 73 -19.81 6.92 9.81
CA PRO A 73 -19.39 6.16 10.97
C PRO A 73 -18.79 4.79 10.63
N ASP A 74 -19.02 4.29 9.41
CA ASP A 74 -18.47 3.04 8.90
C ASP A 74 -17.23 3.23 8.02
N PHE A 75 -16.68 4.44 7.95
CA PHE A 75 -15.40 4.71 7.31
C PHE A 75 -14.25 4.52 8.31
N HIS A 76 -13.41 3.52 8.05
CA HIS A 76 -12.30 3.14 8.91
C HIS A 76 -10.96 3.54 8.30
N VAL A 77 -10.05 4.04 9.14
CA VAL A 77 -8.68 4.38 8.74
C VAL A 77 -7.74 3.27 9.18
N PHE A 78 -6.95 2.76 8.23
CA PHE A 78 -5.94 1.73 8.49
C PHE A 78 -4.54 2.25 8.17
N CYS A 79 -3.63 2.10 9.13
CA CYS A 79 -2.20 2.21 8.92
C CYS A 79 -1.67 0.90 8.32
N LEU A 80 -0.96 1.01 7.19
CA LEU A 80 -0.28 -0.10 6.55
C LEU A 80 1.22 0.07 6.74
N ARG A 81 1.84 -0.78 7.56
CA ARG A 81 3.28 -0.73 7.84
C ARG A 81 4.01 -1.76 6.98
N PRO A 82 4.84 -1.34 6.00
CA PRO A 82 5.56 -2.29 5.15
C PRO A 82 6.53 -3.17 5.94
N ILE A 83 6.48 -4.48 5.69
CA ILE A 83 7.39 -5.49 6.25
C ILE A 83 8.50 -5.82 5.23
N SER A 84 8.08 -6.05 3.99
CA SER A 84 8.96 -6.30 2.86
C SER A 84 8.26 -5.91 1.57
N GLY A 85 9.03 -5.66 0.51
CA GLY A 85 8.46 -5.29 -0.76
C GLY A 85 9.32 -5.67 -1.96
N ARG A 86 8.74 -5.43 -3.13
CA ARG A 86 9.39 -5.60 -4.42
C ARG A 86 9.14 -4.38 -5.28
N TYR A 87 10.19 -3.83 -5.85
CA TYR A 87 10.10 -2.73 -6.79
C TYR A 87 10.50 -3.20 -8.19
N ILE A 88 9.64 -2.95 -9.16
CA ILE A 88 9.87 -3.19 -10.58
C ILE A 88 10.03 -1.82 -11.24
N ALA A 89 11.23 -1.52 -11.73
CA ALA A 89 11.53 -0.26 -12.42
C ALA A 89 11.35 -0.34 -13.95
N GLY A 90 11.00 -1.53 -14.47
CA GLY A 90 10.89 -1.87 -15.89
C GLY A 90 11.44 -3.26 -16.18
N PHE A 91 11.56 -3.62 -17.45
CA PHE A 91 12.10 -4.92 -17.86
C PHE A 91 13.51 -5.16 -17.31
N GLY A 92 13.74 -6.35 -16.74
CA GLY A 92 15.03 -6.76 -16.21
C GLY A 92 15.50 -5.99 -14.96
N LYS A 93 14.68 -5.10 -14.39
CA LYS A 93 15.03 -4.27 -13.24
C LYS A 93 14.06 -4.51 -12.09
N ALA A 94 14.39 -5.49 -11.26
CA ALA A 94 13.63 -5.85 -10.07
C ALA A 94 14.51 -5.71 -8.83
N TYR A 95 13.90 -5.29 -7.73
CA TYR A 95 14.57 -5.02 -6.46
C TYR A 95 13.74 -5.54 -5.29
N THR A 96 14.38 -6.08 -4.27
CA THR A 96 13.77 -6.38 -2.97
C THR A 96 13.93 -5.19 -2.04
N LEU A 97 12.89 -4.88 -1.28
CA LEU A 97 12.83 -3.83 -0.28
C LEU A 97 12.64 -4.47 1.11
N LYS A 98 13.47 -4.11 2.09
CA LYS A 98 13.31 -4.55 3.48
C LYS A 98 13.91 -3.52 4.43
N GLY A 99 13.09 -2.97 5.33
CA GLY A 99 13.49 -1.79 6.10
C GLY A 99 13.98 -0.69 5.15
N ASP A 100 15.14 -0.12 5.46
CA ASP A 100 15.76 0.94 4.63
C ASP A 100 16.65 0.40 3.52
N SER A 101 16.69 -0.93 3.34
CA SER A 101 17.57 -1.59 2.34
C SER A 101 16.85 -1.86 1.02
N ILE A 102 17.57 -1.60 -0.07
CA ILE A 102 17.20 -1.97 -1.43
C ILE A 102 18.29 -2.86 -2.04
N ALA A 103 17.90 -4.01 -2.59
CA ALA A 103 18.83 -4.94 -3.22
C ALA A 103 18.33 -5.38 -4.60
N PRO A 104 19.19 -5.44 -5.64
CA PRO A 104 18.78 -5.95 -6.94
C PRO A 104 18.43 -7.43 -6.86
N MET A 105 17.42 -7.86 -7.61
CA MET A 105 17.04 -9.26 -7.76
C MET A 105 17.65 -9.83 -9.02
N GLY A 106 18.45 -10.89 -8.87
CA GLY A 106 18.99 -11.65 -9.99
C GLY A 106 18.11 -12.84 -10.37
N PRO A 107 18.40 -13.52 -11.50
CA PRO A 107 17.67 -14.70 -11.97
C PRO A 107 17.57 -15.84 -10.93
N ASN A 108 18.57 -15.97 -10.05
CA ASN A 108 18.61 -17.00 -9.02
C ASN A 108 17.69 -16.69 -7.82
N ASP A 109 17.34 -15.41 -7.61
CA ASP A 109 16.51 -14.98 -6.48
C ASP A 109 15.01 -15.21 -6.75
N ILE A 110 14.62 -15.18 -8.03
CA ILE A 110 13.23 -15.35 -8.48
C ILE A 110 12.68 -16.73 -8.11
N ARG A 111 13.53 -17.77 -8.15
CA ARG A 111 13.12 -19.17 -7.87
C ARG A 111 12.87 -19.44 -6.39
N LYS A 112 13.53 -18.73 -5.48
CA LYS A 112 13.40 -18.96 -4.03
C LYS A 112 12.09 -18.47 -3.46
N THR A 113 11.49 -17.42 -4.03
CA THR A 113 10.27 -16.80 -3.51
C THR A 113 8.96 -17.47 -3.93
N ALA A 114 8.99 -18.47 -4.82
CA ALA A 114 7.79 -19.17 -5.30
C ALA A 114 7.46 -20.45 -4.50
N GLY A 115 8.26 -20.80 -3.48
CA GLY A 115 8.16 -22.05 -2.74
C GLY A 115 8.26 -21.89 -1.23
N SER A 116 7.69 -20.84 -0.65
CA SER A 116 7.62 -20.64 0.80
C SER A 116 6.24 -20.12 1.21
#